data_AF-A0A1Y0FRQ7-F1
#
_entry.id   AF-A0A1Y0FRQ7-F1
#
_cell.length_a   1.000
_cell.length_b   1.000
_cell.length_c   1.000
_cell.angle_alpha   90.00
_cell.angle_beta   90.00
_cell.angle_gamma   90.00
#
_symmetry.space_group_name_H-M   'P 1'
#
loop_
_entity.id
_entity.type
_entity.pdbx_description
1 polymer ?
#
loop_
_entity_poly.entity_id
_entity_poly.type
_entity_poly.pdbx_seq_one_letter_code
_entity_poly.pdbx_strand_id
1 'polypeptide(L)'
;MQVGESIAIPVPHQVGMNDDCPFCPIEKGKQYKTYKGSDNKSETLEKIMEKPANLNQHQANAWPHDGKVHSSREDIESRYKHPTYGFYEFQAHHLISGKQALQGHKVEQWIDKSQGKIEEDTGYTVNGSLNGIWAPSWPKEFRSGAFEGQWTTGEVDIQEVADHVMKAAKCQFHLGAHNIGDPLDPGQTKHMRYDNWLKKQLTQINLRMWGWSRKCPLCSENGERKKPPFQPNEKINKALNKLSYHAQEQLTAPRKMWFIFLSRLALNYHAQVCDHPIPGRKADSK
;
A
#
# COMPACT_ATOMS: atom_id res chain seq x y z
N MET A 1 -11.25 -12.09 -7.09
CA MET A 1 -9.83 -12.18 -7.50
C MET A 1 -8.95 -12.51 -6.30
N GLN A 2 -8.05 -13.48 -6.43
CA GLN A 2 -7.16 -13.95 -5.36
C GLN A 2 -5.69 -13.55 -5.65
N VAL A 3 -4.85 -13.55 -4.61
CA VAL A 3 -3.40 -13.32 -4.72
C VAL A 3 -2.78 -14.32 -5.70
N GLY A 4 -2.00 -13.85 -6.67
CA GLY A 4 -1.31 -14.71 -7.64
C GLY A 4 -2.11 -15.11 -8.88
N GLU A 5 -3.37 -14.65 -9.03
CA GLU A 5 -4.05 -14.79 -10.32
C GLU A 5 -3.25 -14.04 -11.40
N SER A 6 -2.78 -14.80 -12.39
CA SER A 6 -2.34 -14.24 -13.66
C SER A 6 -3.41 -13.26 -14.14
N ILE A 7 -3.00 -12.07 -14.60
CA ILE A 7 -3.94 -11.06 -15.11
C ILE A 7 -4.75 -11.71 -16.23
N ALA A 8 -5.94 -12.19 -15.92
CA ALA A 8 -6.84 -12.72 -16.94
C ALA A 8 -7.20 -11.54 -17.84
N ILE A 9 -7.01 -11.72 -19.14
CA ILE A 9 -7.44 -10.73 -20.14
C ILE A 9 -8.93 -10.51 -19.89
N PRO A 10 -9.38 -9.25 -19.70
CA PRO A 10 -10.79 -8.98 -19.44
C PRO A 10 -11.65 -9.58 -20.57
N VAL A 11 -12.63 -10.38 -20.17
CA VAL A 11 -13.58 -11.00 -21.09
C VAL A 11 -14.59 -9.91 -21.52
N PRO A 12 -14.98 -9.86 -22.81
CA PRO A 12 -16.09 -9.02 -23.24
C PRO A 12 -17.34 -9.27 -22.38
N HIS A 13 -18.03 -8.20 -22.01
CA HIS A 13 -19.28 -8.27 -21.24
C HIS A 13 -20.28 -7.25 -21.81
N GLN A 14 -21.56 -7.49 -21.57
CA GLN A 14 -22.59 -6.52 -21.89
C GLN A 14 -22.56 -5.36 -20.90
N VAL A 15 -22.97 -4.18 -21.37
CA VAL A 15 -23.06 -2.96 -20.56
C VAL A 15 -23.86 -3.21 -19.29
N GLY A 16 -23.29 -2.84 -18.13
CA GLY A 16 -23.94 -3.00 -16.83
C GLY A 16 -23.88 -4.41 -16.23
N MET A 17 -23.35 -5.42 -16.95
CA MET A 17 -23.26 -6.79 -16.43
C MET A 17 -21.96 -7.10 -15.67
N ASN A 18 -21.00 -6.18 -15.65
CA ASN A 18 -19.72 -6.39 -14.98
C ASN A 18 -19.44 -5.27 -13.97
N ASP A 19 -19.53 -5.62 -12.69
CA ASP A 19 -19.28 -4.70 -11.57
C ASP A 19 -17.81 -4.29 -11.43
N ASP A 20 -16.89 -5.04 -12.03
CA ASP A 20 -15.46 -4.77 -12.04
C ASP A 20 -14.99 -3.95 -13.26
N CYS A 21 -15.86 -3.71 -14.24
CA CYS A 21 -15.51 -2.90 -15.41
C CYS A 21 -15.61 -1.41 -15.07
N PRO A 22 -14.49 -0.67 -15.07
CA PRO A 22 -14.48 0.75 -14.73
C PRO A 22 -15.05 1.62 -15.86
N PHE A 23 -15.33 1.07 -17.04
CA PHE A 23 -15.90 1.80 -18.17
C PHE A 23 -17.39 1.51 -18.40
N CYS A 24 -17.98 0.62 -17.59
CA CYS A 24 -19.44 0.50 -17.60
C CYS A 24 -20.06 1.81 -17.10
N PRO A 25 -21.23 2.22 -17.62
CA PRO A 25 -21.87 3.46 -17.23
C PRO A 25 -22.15 3.44 -15.73
N ILE A 26 -21.90 4.58 -15.12
CA ILE A 26 -22.39 4.94 -13.80
C ILE A 26 -23.27 6.18 -13.95
N GLU A 27 -24.01 6.49 -12.90
CA GLU A 27 -24.70 7.78 -12.80
C GLU A 27 -23.70 8.92 -13.02
N LYS A 28 -23.97 9.75 -14.03
CA LYS A 28 -23.19 10.94 -14.34
C LYS A 28 -23.40 12.00 -13.24
N GLY A 29 -22.42 12.88 -13.05
CA GLY A 29 -22.57 14.09 -12.24
C GLY A 29 -21.94 14.03 -10.84
N LYS A 30 -21.19 12.98 -10.49
CA LYS A 30 -20.40 12.96 -9.27
C LYS A 30 -19.08 13.69 -9.51
N GLN A 31 -19.00 14.93 -9.05
CA GLN A 31 -17.77 15.74 -9.15
C GLN A 31 -16.75 15.30 -8.08
N TYR A 32 -16.06 14.20 -8.33
CA TYR A 32 -15.00 13.75 -7.45
C TYR A 32 -13.71 14.56 -7.63
N LYS A 33 -12.84 14.47 -6.62
CA LYS A 33 -11.45 14.96 -6.64
C LYS A 33 -10.51 13.83 -6.24
N THR A 34 -9.52 13.58 -7.06
CA THR A 34 -8.47 12.59 -6.80
C THR A 34 -7.33 13.23 -6.01
N TYR A 35 -6.87 12.53 -4.97
CA TYR A 35 -5.69 12.84 -4.18
C TYR A 35 -4.63 11.78 -4.47
N LYS A 36 -3.71 12.11 -5.36
CA LYS A 36 -2.81 11.18 -6.04
C LYS A 36 -1.51 10.99 -5.26
N GLY A 37 -0.51 10.32 -5.85
CA GLY A 37 0.75 10.00 -5.18
C GLY A 37 1.49 11.23 -4.64
N SER A 38 1.44 12.36 -5.34
CA SER A 38 2.03 13.63 -4.87
C SER A 38 1.32 14.24 -3.65
N ASP A 39 0.08 13.82 -3.36
CA ASP A 39 -0.71 14.32 -2.22
C ASP A 39 -0.51 13.49 -0.94
N ASN A 40 0.49 12.60 -0.92
CA ASN A 40 0.81 11.73 0.22
C ASN A 40 1.13 12.53 1.48
N LYS A 41 0.28 12.40 2.52
CA LYS A 41 0.42 13.09 3.80
C LYS A 41 0.07 12.15 4.96
N SER A 42 1.08 11.69 5.71
CA SER A 42 0.90 10.73 6.81
C SER A 42 -0.01 11.27 7.91
N GLU A 43 0.10 12.55 8.25
CA GLU A 43 -0.81 13.20 9.21
C GLU A 43 -2.27 13.19 8.76
N THR A 44 -2.52 13.31 7.45
CA THR A 44 -3.88 13.22 6.89
C THR A 44 -4.39 11.78 6.92
N LEU A 45 -3.52 10.82 6.56
CA LEU A 45 -3.83 9.40 6.65
C LEU A 45 -4.19 8.99 8.08
N GLU A 46 -3.39 9.39 9.07
CA GLU A 46 -3.61 9.15 10.50
C GLU A 46 -5.01 9.60 10.94
N LYS A 47 -5.36 10.87 10.69
CA LYS A 47 -6.68 11.43 11.04
C LYS A 47 -7.84 10.66 10.39
N ILE A 48 -7.67 10.24 9.12
CA ILE A 48 -8.70 9.49 8.38
C ILE A 48 -8.77 8.02 8.84
N MET A 49 -7.66 7.41 9.25
CA MET A 49 -7.65 6.04 9.78
C MET A 49 -8.42 5.93 11.10
N GLU A 50 -8.30 6.91 11.98
CA GLU A 50 -9.02 6.94 13.26
C GLU A 50 -10.51 7.22 13.07
N LYS A 51 -10.86 8.08 12.10
CA LYS A 51 -12.25 8.46 11.82
C LYS A 51 -12.50 8.48 10.30
N PRO A 52 -12.74 7.31 9.67
CA PRO A 52 -12.96 7.23 8.22
C PRO A 52 -14.11 8.10 7.71
N ALA A 53 -15.15 8.30 8.53
CA ALA A 53 -16.27 9.18 8.22
C ALA A 53 -15.85 10.65 7.97
N ASN A 54 -14.69 11.07 8.47
CA ASN A 54 -14.16 12.42 8.28
C ASN A 54 -13.35 12.57 6.97
N LEU A 55 -13.34 11.57 6.08
CA LEU A 55 -12.62 11.64 4.80
C LEU A 55 -12.91 12.95 4.06
N ASN A 56 -14.19 13.30 3.88
CA ASN A 56 -14.56 14.52 3.15
C ASN A 56 -14.26 15.83 3.90
N GLN A 57 -14.04 15.78 5.22
CA GLN A 57 -13.60 16.96 5.99
C GLN A 57 -12.12 17.26 5.72
N HIS A 58 -11.30 16.22 5.51
CA HIS A 58 -9.87 16.37 5.23
C HIS A 58 -9.54 16.43 3.74
N GLN A 59 -10.37 15.80 2.92
CA GLN A 59 -10.17 15.62 1.48
C GLN A 59 -11.52 15.74 0.78
N ALA A 60 -12.00 16.98 0.65
CA ALA A 60 -13.26 17.30 0.00
C ALA A 60 -13.40 16.62 -1.36
N ASN A 61 -14.58 16.04 -1.60
CA ASN A 61 -14.96 15.33 -2.82
C ASN A 61 -14.11 14.10 -3.16
N ALA A 62 -13.36 13.53 -2.21
CA ALA A 62 -12.83 12.17 -2.39
C ALA A 62 -14.01 11.18 -2.52
N TRP A 63 -13.76 10.06 -3.21
CA TRP A 63 -14.77 9.02 -3.35
C TRP A 63 -15.11 8.44 -1.96
N PRO A 64 -16.38 8.51 -1.51
CA PRO A 64 -16.76 7.97 -0.22
C PRO A 64 -16.68 6.45 -0.26
N HIS A 65 -16.03 5.89 0.75
CA HIS A 65 -15.99 4.45 0.98
C HIS A 65 -16.13 4.21 2.49
N ASP A 66 -16.74 3.09 2.88
CA ASP A 66 -16.98 2.75 4.30
C ASP A 66 -15.68 2.66 5.11
N GLY A 67 -14.53 2.63 4.43
CA GLY A 67 -13.23 2.68 5.05
C GLY A 67 -12.95 1.44 5.89
N LYS A 68 -11.81 1.45 6.57
CA LYS A 68 -11.56 0.54 7.68
C LYS A 68 -11.44 1.39 8.92
N VAL A 69 -12.30 1.14 9.91
CA VAL A 69 -12.15 1.75 11.23
C VAL A 69 -10.95 1.09 11.89
N HIS A 70 -9.89 1.85 12.11
CA HIS A 70 -8.75 1.41 12.90
C HIS A 70 -8.98 1.82 14.35
N SER A 71 -8.42 1.07 15.31
CA SER A 71 -8.29 1.59 16.69
C SER A 71 -7.50 2.90 16.65
N SER A 72 -7.75 3.79 17.63
CA SER A 72 -6.94 5.01 17.75
C SER A 72 -5.47 4.66 17.94
N ARG A 73 -4.59 5.60 17.62
CA ARG A 73 -3.17 5.43 17.86
C ARG A 73 -2.89 5.10 19.32
N GLU A 74 -3.48 5.84 20.25
CA GLU A 74 -3.29 5.65 21.69
C GLU A 74 -3.77 4.26 22.15
N ASP A 75 -4.89 3.78 21.60
CA ASP A 75 -5.43 2.44 21.92
C ASP A 75 -4.50 1.32 21.45
N ILE A 76 -3.74 1.54 20.37
CA ILE A 76 -2.79 0.55 19.85
C ILE A 76 -1.49 0.62 20.65
N GLU A 77 -0.93 1.81 20.83
CA GLU A 77 0.33 2.02 21.56
C GLU A 77 0.25 1.49 23.00
N SER A 78 -0.91 1.63 23.67
CA SER A 78 -1.12 1.11 25.02
C SER A 78 -1.08 -0.42 25.13
N ARG A 79 -1.17 -1.16 24.01
CA ARG A 79 -1.12 -2.63 23.98
C ARG A 79 0.30 -3.17 23.91
N TYR A 80 1.26 -2.36 23.49
CA TYR A 80 2.61 -2.82 23.17
C TYR A 80 3.63 -2.07 24.00
N LYS A 81 4.21 -2.77 24.97
CA LYS A 81 5.24 -2.26 25.87
C LYS A 81 6.49 -3.13 25.78
N HIS A 82 7.64 -2.47 25.64
CA HIS A 82 8.95 -3.09 25.84
C HIS A 82 9.23 -3.23 27.35
N PRO A 83 9.80 -4.35 27.81
CA PRO A 83 10.12 -4.53 29.23
C PRO A 83 11.02 -3.42 29.81
N THR A 84 11.95 -2.92 28.99
CA THR A 84 12.97 -1.96 29.42
C THR A 84 12.68 -0.52 28.97
N TYR A 85 12.06 -0.33 27.81
CA TYR A 85 12.04 0.98 27.09
C TYR A 85 10.63 1.59 26.97
N GLY A 86 9.67 1.06 27.72
CA GLY A 86 8.31 1.61 27.75
C GLY A 86 7.47 1.29 26.52
N PHE A 87 6.45 2.11 26.26
CA PHE A 87 5.46 1.84 25.22
C PHE A 87 6.01 2.12 23.81
N TYR A 88 5.63 1.29 22.86
CA TYR A 88 5.93 1.49 21.44
C TYR A 88 5.09 2.62 20.85
N GLU A 89 5.67 3.36 19.91
CA GLU A 89 4.91 4.20 18.97
C GLU A 89 4.39 3.36 17.80
N PHE A 90 3.25 3.77 17.26
CA PHE A 90 2.72 3.27 16.00
C PHE A 90 2.51 4.42 15.05
N GLN A 91 3.02 4.27 13.82
CA GLN A 91 2.93 5.30 12.79
C GLN A 91 1.95 4.88 11.70
N ALA A 92 1.19 5.85 11.18
CA ALA A 92 0.38 5.64 10.01
C ALA A 92 1.29 5.39 8.80
N HIS A 93 1.15 4.21 8.20
CA HIS A 93 1.94 3.78 7.05
C HIS A 93 1.04 3.60 5.82
N HIS A 94 1.43 4.24 4.71
CA HIS A 94 0.77 4.09 3.41
C HIS A 94 1.08 2.73 2.78
N LEU A 95 0.05 1.90 2.59
CA LEU A 95 0.15 0.59 1.96
C LEU A 95 0.54 0.69 0.48
N ILE A 96 -0.06 1.61 -0.26
CA ILE A 96 0.46 2.09 -1.55
C ILE A 96 1.20 3.39 -1.26
N SER A 97 2.53 3.31 -1.21
CA SER A 97 3.39 4.48 -1.01
C SER A 97 3.19 5.49 -2.12
N GLY A 98 2.67 6.67 -1.76
CA GLY A 98 2.38 7.73 -2.71
C GLY A 98 3.63 8.22 -3.43
N LYS A 99 4.66 8.63 -2.66
CA LYS A 99 5.89 9.19 -3.22
C LYS A 99 6.81 8.15 -3.89
N GLN A 100 6.87 6.92 -3.37
CA GLN A 100 7.83 5.93 -3.87
C GLN A 100 7.27 5.05 -4.98
N ALA A 101 5.95 4.84 -5.04
CA ALA A 101 5.34 3.90 -5.98
C ALA A 101 4.27 4.53 -6.89
N LEU A 102 3.38 5.36 -6.35
CA LEU A 102 2.23 5.88 -7.12
C LEU A 102 2.57 7.13 -7.94
N GLN A 103 3.31 8.07 -7.38
CA GLN A 103 3.63 9.36 -8.01
C GLN A 103 4.37 9.15 -9.33
N GLY A 104 3.82 9.69 -10.41
CA GLY A 104 4.37 9.57 -11.76
C GLY A 104 4.15 8.18 -12.39
N HIS A 105 3.48 7.25 -11.69
CA HIS A 105 3.15 5.96 -12.25
C HIS A 105 2.02 6.08 -13.27
N LYS A 106 2.08 5.30 -14.36
CA LYS A 106 1.09 5.31 -15.46
C LYS A 106 -0.35 5.00 -15.02
N VAL A 107 -0.57 4.52 -13.80
CA VAL A 107 -1.91 4.29 -13.27
C VAL A 107 -2.61 5.60 -12.89
N GLU A 108 -1.85 6.65 -12.52
CA GLU A 108 -2.41 7.96 -12.17
C GLU A 108 -3.22 8.56 -13.33
N GLN A 109 -2.85 8.22 -14.58
CA GLN A 109 -3.58 8.65 -15.77
C GLN A 109 -5.03 8.14 -15.84
N TRP A 110 -5.36 7.11 -15.08
CA TRP A 110 -6.70 6.52 -15.03
C TRP A 110 -7.53 7.00 -13.83
N ILE A 111 -6.94 7.82 -12.95
CA ILE A 111 -7.63 8.33 -11.75
C ILE A 111 -7.66 9.85 -11.64
N ASP A 112 -6.70 10.55 -12.24
CA ASP A 112 -6.53 12.01 -12.16
C ASP A 112 -6.65 12.67 -13.55
N LYS A 113 -7.64 13.55 -13.71
CA LYS A 113 -7.91 14.25 -14.97
C LYS A 113 -6.77 15.15 -15.43
N SER A 114 -5.93 15.65 -14.49
CA SER A 114 -4.78 16.48 -14.86
C SER A 114 -3.71 15.73 -15.65
N GLN A 115 -3.78 14.40 -15.72
CA GLN A 115 -2.93 13.58 -16.59
C GLN A 115 -3.42 13.54 -18.07
N GLY A 116 -4.56 14.17 -18.39
CA GLY A 116 -5.03 14.36 -19.76
C GLY A 116 -5.52 13.10 -20.49
N LYS A 117 -5.78 12.00 -19.76
CA LYS A 117 -6.31 10.74 -20.32
C LYS A 117 -7.77 10.48 -19.99
N ILE A 118 -8.33 11.22 -19.04
CA ILE A 118 -9.71 11.12 -18.56
C ILE A 118 -10.29 12.53 -18.40
N GLU A 119 -11.61 12.69 -18.48
CA GLU A 119 -12.25 14.01 -18.33
C GLU A 119 -12.51 14.37 -16.86
N GLU A 120 -12.76 13.36 -16.02
CA GLU A 120 -13.15 13.54 -14.63
C GLU A 120 -12.25 12.72 -13.69
N ASP A 121 -12.06 13.23 -12.48
CA ASP A 121 -11.37 12.49 -11.43
C ASP A 121 -12.23 11.32 -10.97
N THR A 122 -11.59 10.21 -10.63
CA THR A 122 -12.28 9.03 -10.10
C THR A 122 -12.52 9.10 -8.59
N GLY A 123 -11.91 10.06 -7.90
CA GLY A 123 -12.03 10.26 -6.45
C GLY A 123 -11.11 9.41 -5.61
N TYR A 124 -10.13 8.70 -6.19
CA TYR A 124 -9.13 7.97 -5.42
C TYR A 124 -8.43 8.88 -4.40
N THR A 125 -8.12 8.37 -3.22
CA THR A 125 -7.25 9.06 -2.27
C THR A 125 -6.14 8.15 -1.76
N VAL A 126 -4.89 8.61 -1.88
CA VAL A 126 -3.74 7.95 -1.27
C VAL A 126 -3.79 8.02 0.27
N ASN A 127 -4.49 8.99 0.86
CA ASN A 127 -4.60 9.16 2.31
C ASN A 127 -5.88 8.51 2.90
N GLY A 128 -6.58 7.68 2.13
CA GLY A 128 -7.77 6.97 2.60
C GLY A 128 -7.42 5.90 3.64
N SER A 129 -8.35 5.62 4.57
CA SER A 129 -8.15 4.62 5.64
C SER A 129 -7.92 3.19 5.14
N LEU A 130 -8.39 2.86 3.93
CA LEU A 130 -8.13 1.59 3.26
C LEU A 130 -6.69 1.46 2.75
N ASN A 131 -5.99 2.58 2.58
CA ASN A 131 -4.58 2.62 2.19
C ASN A 131 -3.63 2.78 3.39
N GLY A 132 -4.13 2.62 4.61
CA GLY A 132 -3.36 2.82 5.83
C GLY A 132 -3.28 1.58 6.72
N ILE A 133 -2.15 1.42 7.39
CA ILE A 133 -1.99 0.55 8.56
C ILE A 133 -1.23 1.26 9.67
N TRP A 134 -1.49 0.84 10.90
CA TRP A 134 -0.64 1.17 12.04
C TRP A 134 0.54 0.21 12.07
N ALA A 135 1.72 0.72 11.71
CA ALA A 135 2.95 -0.06 11.74
C ALA A 135 3.75 0.27 13.00
N PRO A 136 4.25 -0.74 13.74
CA PRO A 136 5.06 -0.49 14.93
C PRO A 136 6.37 0.22 14.56
N SER A 137 6.76 1.19 15.38
CA SER A 137 8.02 1.93 15.28
C SER A 137 8.78 1.83 16.61
N TRP A 138 9.63 2.80 16.96
CA TRP A 138 10.43 2.80 18.20
C TRP A 138 9.57 2.97 19.47
N PRO A 139 10.09 2.55 20.64
CA PRO A 139 9.58 3.00 21.93
C PRO A 139 9.58 4.52 22.10
N LYS A 140 8.53 5.08 22.71
CA LYS A 140 8.30 6.53 22.90
C LYS A 140 9.50 7.26 23.52
N GLU A 141 10.21 6.58 24.41
CA GLU A 141 11.37 7.11 25.14
C GLU A 141 12.54 7.47 24.21
N PHE A 142 12.63 6.85 23.03
CA PHE A 142 13.66 7.12 22.03
C PHE A 142 13.32 8.26 21.06
N ARG A 143 12.16 8.90 21.23
CA ARG A 143 11.78 10.04 20.39
C ARG A 143 12.54 11.29 20.81
N SER A 144 13.68 11.55 20.17
CA SER A 144 14.41 12.81 20.35
C SER A 144 14.08 13.82 19.23
N GLY A 145 13.23 14.80 19.53
CA GLY A 145 13.04 15.98 18.68
C GLY A 145 12.48 15.72 17.27
N ALA A 146 12.78 16.64 16.33
CA ALA A 146 12.14 16.74 15.01
C ALA A 146 12.68 15.77 13.94
N PHE A 147 13.70 14.97 14.24
CA PHE A 147 14.31 14.04 13.28
C PHE A 147 13.99 12.60 13.67
N GLU A 148 13.04 12.03 12.93
CA GLU A 148 12.73 10.59 12.93
C GLU A 148 13.99 9.76 12.67
N GLY A 149 14.33 8.83 13.57
CA GLY A 149 15.29 7.76 13.28
C GLY A 149 16.70 7.89 13.85
N GLN A 150 17.00 8.85 14.73
CA GLN A 150 18.24 8.80 15.52
C GLN A 150 18.00 8.11 16.86
N TRP A 151 18.44 6.86 16.97
CA TRP A 151 18.51 6.16 18.25
C TRP A 151 19.61 6.84 19.08
N THR A 152 19.22 7.54 20.14
CA THR A 152 20.13 8.37 20.96
C THR A 152 21.02 7.59 21.92
N THR A 153 21.16 6.26 21.76
CA THR A 153 21.84 5.42 22.74
C THR A 153 22.74 4.41 22.03
N GLY A 154 24.05 4.55 22.20
CA GLY A 154 25.06 3.61 21.68
C GLY A 154 25.00 2.22 22.32
N GLU A 155 24.13 2.01 23.30
CA GLU A 155 24.00 0.77 24.08
C GLU A 155 22.71 -0.02 23.79
N VAL A 156 21.78 0.50 22.97
CA VAL A 156 20.51 -0.17 22.69
C VAL A 156 20.63 -1.10 21.49
N ASP A 157 20.27 -2.37 21.69
CA ASP A 157 20.09 -3.32 20.59
C ASP A 157 18.77 -3.03 19.85
N ILE A 158 18.86 -2.23 18.81
CA ILE A 158 17.73 -1.83 17.97
C ILE A 158 17.01 -3.05 17.36
N GLN A 159 17.75 -4.12 17.05
CA GLN A 159 17.16 -5.31 16.45
C GLN A 159 16.33 -6.07 17.47
N GLU A 160 16.81 -6.20 18.71
CA GLU A 160 16.04 -6.83 19.80
C GLU A 160 14.73 -6.08 20.05
N VAL A 161 14.79 -4.74 20.12
CA VAL A 161 13.60 -3.89 20.29
C VAL A 161 12.60 -4.08 19.15
N ALA A 162 13.07 -4.17 17.90
CA ALA A 162 12.21 -4.40 16.76
C ALA A 162 11.62 -5.81 16.75
N ASP A 163 12.42 -6.84 17.05
CA ASP A 163 12.01 -8.23 17.12
C ASP A 163 10.89 -8.43 18.15
N HIS A 164 11.00 -7.80 19.33
CA HIS A 164 10.00 -7.89 20.39
C HIS A 164 8.62 -7.42 19.93
N VAL A 165 8.51 -6.22 19.34
CA VAL A 165 7.21 -5.71 18.88
C VAL A 165 6.72 -6.39 17.61
N MET A 166 7.59 -6.78 16.67
CA MET A 166 7.16 -7.53 15.48
C MET A 166 6.56 -8.88 15.87
N LYS A 167 7.12 -9.55 16.89
CA LYS A 167 6.56 -10.78 17.44
C LYS A 167 5.20 -10.55 18.10
N ALA A 168 5.06 -9.50 18.90
CA ALA A 168 3.83 -9.21 19.63
C ALA A 168 2.70 -8.68 18.71
N ALA A 169 3.02 -7.73 17.83
CA ALA A 169 2.07 -7.07 16.93
C ALA A 169 1.76 -7.87 15.67
N LYS A 170 2.58 -8.89 15.33
CA LYS A 170 2.49 -9.67 14.08
C LYS A 170 2.45 -8.75 12.85
N CYS A 171 3.26 -7.71 12.89
CA CYS A 171 3.35 -6.67 11.87
C CYS A 171 4.81 -6.29 11.71
N GLN A 172 5.25 -5.98 10.49
CA GLN A 172 6.62 -5.54 10.23
C GLN A 172 6.93 -4.19 10.89
N PHE A 173 8.15 -4.06 11.43
CA PHE A 173 8.64 -2.81 11.99
C PHE A 173 8.84 -1.75 10.90
N HIS A 174 8.28 -0.56 11.10
CA HIS A 174 8.36 0.55 10.17
C HIS A 174 9.40 1.57 10.63
N LEU A 175 10.59 1.48 10.05
CA LEU A 175 11.67 2.43 10.27
C LEU A 175 12.58 2.55 9.04
N GLY A 176 12.80 3.79 8.61
CA GLY A 176 13.71 4.10 7.50
C GLY A 176 13.07 3.92 6.12
N ALA A 177 13.92 3.88 5.09
CA ALA A 177 13.49 3.83 3.71
C ALA A 177 12.95 2.45 3.31
N HIS A 178 11.92 2.42 2.45
CA HIS A 178 11.30 1.16 1.98
C HIS A 178 12.03 0.50 0.81
N ASN A 179 13.14 1.08 0.33
CA ASN A 179 13.96 0.55 -0.76
C ASN A 179 14.95 -0.52 -0.26
N ILE A 180 14.49 -1.42 0.61
CA ILE A 180 15.30 -2.44 1.27
C ILE A 180 15.57 -3.59 0.30
N GLY A 181 16.80 -3.67 -0.21
CA GLY A 181 17.27 -4.84 -0.97
C GLY A 181 17.78 -5.95 -0.06
N ASP A 182 17.40 -7.20 -0.34
CA ASP A 182 18.06 -8.36 0.27
C ASP A 182 19.41 -8.61 -0.41
N PRO A 183 20.55 -8.46 0.31
CA PRO A 183 21.87 -8.72 -0.25
C PRO A 183 22.08 -10.18 -0.68
N LEU A 184 21.27 -11.11 -0.16
CA LEU A 184 21.35 -12.54 -0.48
C LEU A 184 20.41 -12.97 -1.60
N ASP A 185 19.56 -12.06 -2.04
CA ASP A 185 18.71 -12.22 -3.20
C ASP A 185 18.81 -10.98 -4.11
N PRO A 186 20.01 -10.73 -4.68
CA PRO A 186 20.23 -9.58 -5.56
C PRO A 186 19.32 -9.61 -6.80
N GLY A 187 18.88 -10.80 -7.21
CA GLY A 187 17.91 -11.00 -8.29
C GLY A 187 16.46 -10.68 -7.92
N GLN A 188 16.14 -10.43 -6.64
CA GLN A 188 14.78 -10.24 -6.14
C GLN A 188 13.82 -11.37 -6.55
N THR A 189 14.33 -12.60 -6.53
CA THR A 189 13.60 -13.82 -6.91
C THR A 189 12.73 -14.35 -5.77
N LYS A 190 13.19 -14.15 -4.53
CA LYS A 190 12.58 -14.59 -3.28
C LYS A 190 12.04 -13.41 -2.48
N HIS A 191 12.80 -12.31 -2.45
CA HIS A 191 12.55 -11.10 -1.70
C HIS A 191 12.61 -9.88 -2.61
N MET A 192 11.45 -9.27 -2.87
CA MET A 192 11.37 -8.07 -3.69
C MET A 192 11.44 -6.82 -2.80
N ARG A 193 12.04 -5.74 -3.31
CA ARG A 193 11.90 -4.43 -2.66
C ARG A 193 10.43 -4.04 -2.62
N TYR A 194 9.96 -3.49 -1.51
CA TYR A 194 8.55 -3.17 -1.32
C TYR A 194 8.02 -2.21 -2.40
N ASP A 195 8.78 -1.17 -2.71
CA ASP A 195 8.41 -0.19 -3.74
C ASP A 195 8.39 -0.79 -5.15
N ASN A 196 9.33 -1.69 -5.47
CA ASN A 196 9.35 -2.42 -6.74
C ASN A 196 8.14 -3.34 -6.88
N TRP A 197 7.77 -4.05 -5.81
CA TRP A 197 6.59 -4.88 -5.80
C TRP A 197 5.32 -4.05 -6.03
N LEU A 198 5.16 -2.94 -5.32
CA LEU A 198 4.04 -2.02 -5.54
C LEU A 198 4.00 -1.50 -6.99
N LYS A 199 5.12 -1.02 -7.55
CA LYS A 199 5.19 -0.57 -8.96
C LYS A 199 4.80 -1.67 -9.93
N LYS A 200 5.22 -2.92 -9.68
CA LYS A 200 4.82 -4.08 -10.48
C LYS A 200 3.30 -4.25 -10.41
N GLN A 201 2.70 -4.26 -9.23
CA GLN A 201 1.23 -4.39 -9.07
C GLN A 201 0.47 -3.22 -9.73
N LEU A 202 0.92 -1.98 -9.56
CA LEU A 202 0.33 -0.81 -10.22
C LEU A 202 0.43 -0.91 -11.74
N THR A 203 1.53 -1.46 -12.28
CA THR A 203 1.68 -1.74 -13.71
C THR A 203 0.64 -2.75 -14.18
N GLN A 204 0.37 -3.79 -13.39
CA GLN A 204 -0.67 -4.77 -13.70
C GLN A 204 -2.07 -4.13 -13.74
N ILE A 205 -2.38 -3.26 -12.78
CA ILE A 205 -3.63 -2.47 -12.79
C ILE A 205 -3.72 -1.62 -14.06
N ASN A 206 -2.67 -0.87 -14.40
CA ASN A 206 -2.64 -0.06 -15.62
C ASN A 206 -2.83 -0.89 -16.89
N LEU A 207 -2.19 -2.06 -17.01
CA LEU A 207 -2.37 -2.96 -18.15
C LEU A 207 -3.82 -3.48 -18.22
N ARG A 208 -4.45 -3.76 -17.07
CA ARG A 208 -5.85 -4.15 -17.02
C ARG A 208 -6.79 -3.02 -17.47
N MET A 209 -6.51 -1.77 -17.09
CA MET A 209 -7.26 -0.62 -17.59
C MET A 209 -7.18 -0.51 -19.11
N TRP A 210 -5.98 -0.71 -19.67
CA TRP A 210 -5.79 -0.80 -21.13
C TRP A 210 -6.56 -1.95 -21.78
N GLY A 211 -6.57 -3.13 -21.15
CA GLY A 211 -7.34 -4.28 -21.63
C GLY A 211 -8.84 -3.96 -21.65
N TRP A 212 -9.35 -3.38 -20.57
CA TRP A 212 -10.74 -2.97 -20.45
C TRP A 212 -11.12 -1.90 -21.47
N SER A 213 -10.30 -0.87 -21.66
CA SER A 213 -10.58 0.22 -22.61
C SER A 213 -10.62 -0.25 -24.07
N ARG A 214 -10.03 -1.42 -24.39
CA ARG A 214 -10.04 -2.03 -25.73
C ARG A 214 -11.23 -2.96 -25.97
N LYS A 215 -11.78 -3.54 -24.90
CA LYS A 215 -12.83 -4.57 -24.98
C LYS A 215 -14.21 -4.08 -24.55
N CYS A 216 -14.28 -2.97 -23.84
CA CYS A 216 -15.56 -2.39 -23.42
C CYS A 216 -16.34 -1.89 -24.64
N PRO A 217 -17.58 -2.37 -24.87
CA PRO A 217 -18.42 -1.92 -25.99
C PRO A 217 -18.70 -0.41 -26.01
N LEU A 218 -18.58 0.28 -24.88
CA LEU A 218 -18.73 1.74 -24.79
C LEU A 218 -17.47 2.51 -25.19
N CYS A 219 -16.32 1.84 -25.07
CA CYS A 219 -15.00 2.36 -25.47
C CYS A 219 -14.55 1.87 -26.85
N SER A 220 -15.37 1.05 -27.52
CA SER A 220 -15.15 0.62 -28.89
C SER A 220 -16.34 0.99 -29.77
N GLU A 221 -16.10 1.65 -30.89
CA GLU A 221 -17.14 1.96 -31.89
C GLU A 221 -16.82 1.18 -33.15
N ASN A 222 -17.77 0.39 -33.65
CA ASN A 222 -17.56 -0.51 -34.80
C ASN A 222 -16.37 -1.48 -34.65
N GLY A 223 -16.06 -1.89 -33.41
CA GLY A 223 -14.90 -2.72 -33.09
C GLY A 223 -13.56 -1.97 -33.07
N GLU A 224 -13.54 -0.70 -33.46
CA GLU A 224 -12.37 0.17 -33.36
C GLU A 224 -12.29 0.83 -31.98
N ARG A 225 -11.05 0.95 -31.47
CA ARG A 225 -10.79 1.53 -30.17
C ARG A 225 -11.01 3.05 -30.21
N LYS A 226 -11.81 3.60 -29.29
CA LYS A 226 -11.87 5.04 -29.07
C LYS A 226 -10.52 5.59 -28.61
N LYS A 227 -10.13 6.72 -29.19
CA LYS A 227 -8.99 7.49 -28.69
C LYS A 227 -9.37 8.11 -27.33
N PRO A 228 -8.40 8.39 -26.44
CA PRO A 228 -8.66 9.17 -25.24
C PRO A 228 -9.34 10.52 -25.59
N PRO A 229 -10.09 11.12 -24.65
CA PRO A 229 -10.19 10.73 -23.24
C PRO A 229 -11.07 9.49 -23.02
N PHE A 230 -10.66 8.66 -22.05
CA PHE A 230 -11.47 7.55 -21.57
C PHE A 230 -12.26 7.99 -20.34
N GLN A 231 -13.35 7.28 -20.03
CA GLN A 231 -14.20 7.60 -18.87
C GLN A 231 -14.21 6.44 -17.87
N PRO A 232 -13.08 6.12 -17.22
CA PRO A 232 -13.13 5.22 -16.08
C PRO A 232 -13.87 5.90 -14.92
N ASN A 233 -14.67 5.13 -14.21
CA ASN A 233 -15.36 5.57 -13.00
C ASN A 233 -14.63 5.10 -11.73
N GLU A 234 -15.22 5.34 -10.57
CA GLU A 234 -14.67 5.01 -9.25
C GLU A 234 -14.37 3.52 -9.03
N LYS A 235 -14.85 2.61 -9.89
CA LYS A 235 -14.53 1.17 -9.78
C LYS A 235 -13.04 0.89 -9.88
N ILE A 236 -12.23 1.74 -10.54
CA ILE A 236 -10.76 1.61 -10.49
C ILE A 236 -10.21 1.77 -9.07
N ASN A 237 -10.83 2.60 -8.23
CA ASN A 237 -10.42 2.80 -6.84
C ASN A 237 -10.54 1.50 -6.05
N LYS A 238 -11.51 0.63 -6.37
CA LYS A 238 -11.64 -0.70 -5.77
C LYS A 238 -10.41 -1.57 -6.06
N ALA A 239 -9.83 -1.48 -7.26
CA ALA A 239 -8.61 -2.20 -7.61
C ALA A 239 -7.39 -1.68 -6.82
N LEU A 240 -7.28 -0.36 -6.62
CA LEU A 240 -6.24 0.24 -5.79
C LEU A 240 -6.42 -0.15 -4.31
N ASN A 241 -7.63 -0.04 -3.76
CA ASN A 241 -7.93 -0.46 -2.38
C ASN A 241 -7.64 -1.95 -2.15
N LYS A 242 -7.87 -2.78 -3.17
CA LYS A 242 -7.51 -4.19 -3.12
C LYS A 242 -6.00 -4.41 -3.11
N LEU A 243 -5.24 -3.63 -3.86
CA LEU A 243 -3.79 -3.66 -3.76
C LEU A 243 -3.33 -3.26 -2.36
N SER A 244 -3.94 -2.23 -1.75
CA SER A 244 -3.68 -1.87 -0.36
C SER A 244 -3.97 -3.04 0.57
N TYR A 245 -5.12 -3.71 0.44
CA TYR A 245 -5.45 -4.90 1.21
C TYR A 245 -4.38 -6.00 1.09
N HIS A 246 -3.92 -6.31 -0.13
CA HIS A 246 -2.86 -7.30 -0.34
C HIS A 246 -1.52 -6.86 0.24
N ALA A 247 -1.17 -5.58 0.13
CA ALA A 247 0.01 -5.03 0.79
C ALA A 247 -0.09 -5.23 2.31
N GLN A 248 -1.26 -4.94 2.91
CA GLN A 248 -1.49 -5.17 4.33
C GLN A 248 -1.30 -6.65 4.67
N GLU A 249 -1.89 -7.57 3.92
CA GLU A 249 -1.72 -9.01 4.13
C GLU A 249 -0.25 -9.41 4.16
N GLN A 250 0.59 -8.88 3.27
CA GLN A 250 2.02 -9.18 3.24
C GLN A 250 2.78 -8.63 4.45
N LEU A 251 2.40 -7.45 4.92
CA LEU A 251 3.05 -6.79 6.05
C LEU A 251 2.64 -7.36 7.40
N THR A 252 1.47 -8.02 7.46
CA THR A 252 0.95 -8.65 8.68
C THR A 252 0.86 -10.18 8.59
N ALA A 253 1.39 -10.79 7.52
CA ALA A 253 1.38 -12.24 7.36
C ALA A 253 2.22 -12.92 8.45
N PRO A 254 2.09 -14.24 8.66
CA PRO A 254 3.10 -15.00 9.37
C PRO A 254 4.49 -14.74 8.78
N ARG A 255 5.48 -14.54 9.64
CA ARG A 255 6.86 -14.19 9.26
C ARG A 255 7.45 -15.02 8.12
N LYS A 256 7.17 -16.32 8.06
CA LYS A 256 7.62 -17.24 7.00
C LYS A 256 7.09 -16.92 5.60
N MET A 257 6.02 -16.13 5.51
CA MET A 257 5.37 -15.75 4.25
C MET A 257 5.78 -14.37 3.76
N TRP A 258 6.61 -13.64 4.51
CA TRP A 258 7.06 -12.31 4.08
C TRP A 258 8.01 -12.44 2.88
N PHE A 259 7.70 -11.69 1.81
CA PHE A 259 8.57 -11.57 0.64
C PHE A 259 8.91 -10.11 0.29
N ILE A 260 8.37 -9.14 1.03
CA ILE A 260 8.61 -7.70 0.93
C ILE A 260 8.83 -7.14 2.33
N PHE A 261 9.62 -6.07 2.45
CA PHE A 261 10.05 -5.56 3.75
C PHE A 261 9.92 -4.03 3.87
N LEU A 262 9.34 -3.54 4.97
CA LEU A 262 9.28 -2.10 5.28
C LEU A 262 10.60 -1.53 5.79
N SER A 263 11.45 -2.37 6.38
CA SER A 263 12.71 -1.96 7.00
C SER A 263 13.75 -3.07 6.93
N ARG A 264 15.02 -2.70 7.11
CA ARG A 264 16.11 -3.68 7.27
C ARG A 264 15.88 -4.56 8.51
N LEU A 265 15.29 -3.99 9.57
CA LEU A 265 14.98 -4.71 10.81
C LEU A 265 13.96 -5.83 10.56
N ALA A 266 12.93 -5.58 9.74
CA ALA A 266 11.94 -6.59 9.35
C ALA A 266 12.56 -7.71 8.50
N LEU A 267 13.48 -7.37 7.57
CA LEU A 267 14.23 -8.36 6.79
C LEU A 267 15.15 -9.22 7.68
N ASN A 268 15.88 -8.61 8.60
CA ASN A 268 16.76 -9.32 9.54
C ASN A 268 15.95 -10.25 10.45
N TYR A 269 14.79 -9.77 10.95
CA TYR A 269 13.85 -10.61 11.67
C TYR A 269 13.45 -11.77 10.76
N HIS A 270 12.92 -11.54 9.56
CA HIS A 270 12.56 -12.64 8.65
C HIS A 270 13.68 -13.66 8.40
N ALA A 271 14.93 -13.22 8.19
CA ALA A 271 16.07 -14.07 7.84
C ALA A 271 16.27 -15.28 8.76
N GLN A 272 15.93 -15.19 10.05
CA GLN A 272 16.12 -16.32 10.98
C GLN A 272 15.10 -17.47 10.79
N VAL A 273 14.07 -17.33 9.94
CA VAL A 273 13.14 -18.41 9.55
C VAL A 273 13.09 -18.61 8.03
N CYS A 274 14.05 -18.02 7.33
CA CYS A 274 14.11 -18.01 5.89
C CYS A 274 14.90 -19.22 5.38
N ASP A 275 14.41 -19.88 4.33
CA ASP A 275 15.04 -21.09 3.78
C ASP A 275 16.22 -20.80 2.84
N HIS A 276 16.71 -19.55 2.78
CA HIS A 276 17.87 -19.15 1.97
C HIS A 276 19.14 -19.25 2.83
N PRO A 277 20.34 -19.45 2.25
CA PRO A 277 21.58 -19.51 3.02
C PRO A 277 21.78 -18.26 3.88
N ILE A 278 21.93 -18.42 5.19
CA ILE A 278 22.26 -17.32 6.10
C ILE A 278 23.76 -17.00 5.91
N PRO A 279 24.17 -15.75 5.65
CA PRO A 279 25.58 -15.41 5.53
C PRO A 279 26.25 -15.62 6.88
N GLY A 280 27.34 -16.39 6.89
CA GLY A 280 28.13 -16.63 8.09
C GLY A 280 27.60 -17.74 9.02
N ARG A 281 26.45 -18.34 8.76
CA ARG A 281 26.02 -19.56 9.45
C ARG A 281 26.45 -20.75 8.59
N LYS A 282 27.42 -21.54 9.07
CA LYS A 282 27.72 -22.84 8.45
C LYS A 282 26.41 -23.62 8.41
N ALA A 283 26.09 -24.20 7.25
CA ALA A 283 24.96 -25.13 7.18
C ALA A 283 25.19 -26.20 8.24
N ASP A 284 24.29 -26.30 9.21
CA ASP A 284 24.30 -27.41 10.14
C ASP A 284 24.08 -28.66 9.29
N SER A 285 25.17 -29.40 9.06
CA SER A 285 25.14 -30.69 8.39
C SER A 285 24.24 -31.62 9.19
N LYS A 286 23.10 -31.98 8.60
CA LYS A 286 22.34 -33.15 9.01
C LYS A 286 23.07 -34.42 8.58
#